data_AF-A0A0F9NW25-F1
#
_entry.id   AF-A0A0F9NW25-F1
#
_cell.length_a   1.000
_cell.length_b   1.000
_cell.length_c   1.000
_cell.angle_alpha   90.00
_cell.angle_beta   90.00
_cell.angle_gamma   90.00
#
_symmetry.space_group_name_H-M   'P 1'
#
loop_
_entity.id
_entity.type
_entity.pdbx_description
1 polymer ?
#
loop_
_entity_poly.entity_id
_entity_poly.type
_entity_poly.pdbx_seq_one_letter_code
_entity_poly.pdbx_strand_id
1 'polypeptide(L)'
;MPRGNPGVPKSAEQRRKQSVIMTGRPGYWTGKKMPEYARAAMRVPKGPQSPEQRAKCAALRRGRKLPVGAINALRNRVHTPESRLKRRLAQLGDKGPGWKGGVSPINERIRQSSEFQQWRAAVFARDRFTCQQCGARHQIGSRPRLHPHHIKAFADYPELRFDVGNGRTLCEGCHKKEHRGKQEAPV
;
A
#
# COMPACT_ATOMS: atom_id res chain seq x y z
N MET A 1 -35.97 41.83 -26.14
CA MET A 1 -35.88 42.12 -24.69
C MET A 1 -34.45 42.55 -24.37
N PRO A 2 -34.17 43.84 -24.10
CA PRO A 2 -32.82 44.27 -23.75
C PRO A 2 -32.44 43.71 -22.39
N ARG A 3 -31.26 43.07 -22.33
CA ARG A 3 -30.67 42.51 -21.12
C ARG A 3 -30.45 43.65 -20.12
N GLY A 4 -30.99 43.49 -18.91
CA GLY A 4 -30.95 44.50 -17.85
C GLY A 4 -29.54 45.05 -17.59
N ASN A 5 -29.48 46.35 -17.32
CA ASN A 5 -28.28 47.10 -17.02
C ASN A 5 -27.45 46.37 -15.93
N PRO A 6 -26.17 46.01 -16.18
CA PRO A 6 -25.34 45.41 -15.14
C PRO A 6 -25.11 46.46 -14.07
N GLY A 7 -25.80 46.31 -12.93
CA GLY A 7 -25.74 47.26 -11.82
C GLY A 7 -24.30 47.62 -11.45
N VAL A 8 -24.09 48.89 -11.10
CA VAL A 8 -22.77 49.45 -10.77
C VAL A 8 -22.03 48.55 -9.76
N PRO A 9 -20.76 48.17 -10.02
CA PRO A 9 -19.98 47.34 -9.11
C PRO A 9 -19.85 47.99 -7.72
N LYS A 10 -20.10 47.21 -6.67
CA LYS A 10 -19.98 47.68 -5.28
C LYS A 10 -18.54 48.06 -4.95
N SER A 11 -18.37 49.17 -4.23
CA SER A 11 -17.07 49.59 -3.70
C SER A 11 -16.50 48.57 -2.70
N ALA A 12 -15.18 48.61 -2.45
CA ALA A 12 -14.52 47.75 -1.47
C ALA A 12 -15.15 47.89 -0.06
N GLU A 13 -15.53 49.11 0.31
CA GLU A 13 -16.21 49.40 1.57
C GLU A 13 -17.62 48.81 1.62
N GLN A 14 -18.40 48.94 0.54
CA GLN A 14 -19.73 48.33 0.44
C GLN A 14 -19.67 46.79 0.55
N ARG A 15 -18.65 46.18 -0.06
CA ARG A 15 -18.39 44.73 0.05
C ARG A 15 -17.98 44.34 1.48
N ARG A 16 -17.15 45.14 2.15
CA ARG A 16 -16.75 44.94 3.54
C ARG A 16 -17.95 45.03 4.49
N LYS A 17 -18.77 46.08 4.36
CA LYS A 17 -20.02 46.27 5.13
C LYS A 17 -20.97 45.08 4.94
N GLN A 18 -21.17 44.62 3.70
CA GLN A 18 -21.98 43.43 3.44
C GLN A 18 -21.39 42.14 4.04
N SER A 19 -20.07 41.95 3.97
CA SER A 19 -19.41 40.80 4.58
C SER A 19 -19.64 40.77 6.09
N VAL A 20 -19.49 41.91 6.77
CA VAL A 20 -19.71 42.04 8.21
C VAL A 20 -21.14 41.70 8.60
N ILE A 21 -22.13 42.19 7.83
CA ILE A 21 -23.56 41.91 8.05
C ILE A 21 -23.89 40.41 7.91
N MET A 22 -23.17 39.70 7.04
CA MET A 22 -23.42 38.28 6.78
C MET A 22 -22.67 37.35 7.74
N THR A 23 -21.64 37.84 8.44
CA THR A 23 -20.90 37.07 9.45
C THR A 23 -21.83 36.65 10.59
N GLY A 24 -21.86 35.36 10.91
CA GLY A 24 -22.67 34.81 12.01
C GLY A 24 -24.16 34.62 11.70
N ARG A 25 -24.68 35.12 10.57
CA ARG A 25 -26.07 34.87 10.17
C ARG A 25 -26.18 33.43 9.65
N PRO A 26 -27.05 32.58 10.23
CA PRO A 26 -27.31 31.27 9.66
C PRO A 26 -27.83 31.45 8.24
N GLY A 27 -27.23 30.69 7.30
CA GLY A 27 -27.68 30.68 5.92
C GLY A 27 -29.15 30.25 5.86
N TYR A 28 -29.86 30.64 4.81
CA TYR A 28 -31.27 30.28 4.63
C TYR A 28 -31.53 28.76 4.76
N TRP A 29 -30.54 27.94 4.40
CA TRP A 29 -30.57 26.47 4.46
C TRP A 29 -30.09 25.88 5.79
N THR A 30 -29.59 26.70 6.72
CA THR A 30 -29.15 26.23 8.04
C THR A 30 -30.36 25.68 8.80
N GLY A 31 -30.30 24.40 9.18
CA GLY A 31 -31.41 23.70 9.83
C GLY A 31 -32.55 23.25 8.91
N LYS A 32 -32.54 23.63 7.62
CA LYS A 32 -33.56 23.21 6.65
C LYS A 32 -33.04 22.07 5.79
N LYS A 33 -33.85 21.02 5.60
CA LYS A 33 -33.57 20.01 4.57
C LYS A 33 -33.81 20.63 3.20
N MET A 34 -32.84 20.51 2.30
CA MET A 34 -33.05 20.93 0.92
C MET A 34 -34.17 20.11 0.28
N PRO A 35 -35.05 20.74 -0.51
CA PRO A 35 -36.05 20.03 -1.29
C PRO A 35 -35.41 18.94 -2.16
N GLU A 36 -36.11 17.83 -2.31
CA GLU A 36 -35.61 16.68 -3.05
C GLU A 36 -35.21 17.06 -4.49
N TYR A 37 -36.02 17.88 -5.17
CA TYR A 37 -35.73 18.33 -6.54
C TYR A 37 -34.39 19.09 -6.63
N ALA A 38 -34.07 19.95 -5.66
CA ALA A 38 -32.82 20.69 -5.63
C ALA A 38 -31.63 19.77 -5.34
N ARG A 39 -31.83 18.77 -4.47
CA ARG A 39 -30.83 17.74 -4.19
C ARG A 39 -30.57 16.87 -5.41
N ALA A 40 -31.60 16.50 -6.16
CA ALA A 40 -31.50 15.75 -7.41
C ALA A 40 -30.77 16.56 -8.50
N ALA A 41 -31.08 17.85 -8.65
CA ALA A 41 -30.40 18.75 -9.60
C ALA A 41 -28.90 18.91 -9.30
N MET A 42 -28.51 18.90 -8.02
CA MET A 42 -27.08 18.93 -7.63
C MET A 42 -26.34 17.61 -7.86
N ARG A 43 -27.07 16.48 -8.00
CA ARG A 43 -26.51 15.16 -8.28
C ARG A 43 -26.28 14.90 -9.75
N VAL A 44 -26.70 15.82 -10.63
CA VAL A 44 -26.41 15.72 -12.07
C VAL A 44 -24.88 15.71 -12.23
N PRO A 45 -24.27 14.61 -12.69
CA PRO A 45 -22.84 14.54 -12.88
C PRO A 45 -22.46 15.64 -13.86
N LYS A 46 -21.58 16.55 -13.45
CA LYS A 46 -20.98 17.46 -14.43
C LYS A 46 -20.23 16.58 -15.43
N GLY A 47 -20.52 16.76 -16.72
CA GLY A 47 -19.82 16.07 -17.79
C GLY A 47 -18.30 16.29 -17.73
N PRO A 48 -17.51 15.54 -18.50
CA PRO A 48 -16.07 15.68 -18.53
C PRO A 48 -15.67 17.12 -18.84
N GLN A 49 -14.70 17.65 -18.09
CA GLN A 49 -14.23 19.03 -18.28
C GLN A 49 -13.58 19.18 -19.65
N SER A 50 -13.84 20.32 -20.31
CA SER A 50 -13.14 20.66 -21.54
C SER A 50 -11.63 20.84 -21.30
N PRO A 51 -10.78 20.68 -22.32
CA PRO A 51 -9.34 20.93 -22.19
C PRO A 51 -9.01 22.30 -21.60
N GLU A 52 -9.76 23.34 -22.00
CA GLU A 52 -9.63 24.71 -21.50
C GLU A 52 -9.97 24.82 -20.00
N GLN A 53 -11.07 24.20 -19.58
CA GLN A 53 -11.48 24.17 -18.17
C GLN A 53 -10.43 23.46 -17.30
N ARG A 54 -9.85 22.36 -17.80
CA ARG A 54 -8.77 21.63 -17.12
C ARG A 54 -7.51 22.48 -17.01
N ALA A 55 -7.12 23.16 -18.10
CA ALA A 55 -5.97 24.06 -18.11
C ALA A 55 -6.14 25.20 -17.10
N LYS A 56 -7.33 25.81 -17.03
CA LYS A 56 -7.65 26.86 -16.06
C LYS A 56 -7.56 26.37 -14.62
N CYS A 57 -8.14 25.21 -14.31
CA CYS A 57 -8.02 24.60 -12.97
C CYS A 57 -6.57 24.22 -12.62
N ALA A 58 -5.78 23.74 -13.58
CA ALA A 58 -4.38 23.40 -13.39
C ALA A 58 -3.52 24.66 -13.12
N ALA A 59 -3.75 25.74 -13.88
CA ALA A 59 -3.05 27.02 -13.69
C ALA A 59 -3.29 27.59 -12.29
N LEU A 60 -4.54 27.55 -11.80
CA LEU A 60 -4.89 27.99 -10.43
C LEU A 60 -4.24 27.16 -9.31
N ARG A 61 -3.88 25.91 -9.60
CA ARG A 61 -3.24 25.01 -8.63
C ARG A 61 -1.71 25.03 -8.70
N ARG A 62 -1.15 25.52 -9.80
CA ARG A 62 0.30 25.57 -10.02
C ARG A 62 0.96 26.42 -8.93
N GLY A 63 1.97 25.86 -8.26
CA GLY A 63 2.70 26.54 -7.18
C GLY A 63 1.96 26.65 -5.84
N ARG A 64 0.68 26.25 -5.77
CA ARG A 64 -0.08 26.29 -4.51
C ARG A 64 0.42 25.20 -3.56
N LYS A 65 1.19 25.62 -2.54
CA LYS A 65 1.60 24.73 -1.44
C LYS A 65 0.41 24.49 -0.50
N LEU A 66 0.26 23.26 -0.03
CA LEU A 66 -0.70 22.94 1.01
C LEU A 66 -0.22 23.54 2.35
N PRO A 67 -1.13 23.96 3.23
CA PRO A 67 -0.75 24.40 4.57
C PRO A 67 -0.12 23.22 5.33
N VAL A 68 0.88 23.52 6.17
CA VAL A 68 1.65 22.51 6.92
C VAL A 68 0.73 21.58 7.73
N GLY A 69 -0.31 22.12 8.37
CA GLY A 69 -1.30 21.31 9.10
C GLY A 69 -2.02 20.29 8.22
N ALA A 70 -2.37 20.65 6.97
CA ALA A 70 -2.99 19.71 6.04
C ALA A 70 -2.01 18.63 5.56
N ILE A 71 -0.74 19.01 5.34
CA ILE A 71 0.33 18.05 5.00
C ILE A 71 0.53 17.05 6.15
N ASN A 72 0.59 17.53 7.39
CA ASN A 72 0.76 16.68 8.57
C ASN A 72 -0.44 15.76 8.78
N ALA A 73 -1.67 16.25 8.59
CA ALA A 73 -2.88 15.44 8.65
C ALA A 73 -2.92 14.33 7.58
N LEU A 74 -2.36 14.59 6.39
CA LEU A 74 -2.23 13.57 5.33
C LEU A 74 -1.14 12.53 5.68
N ARG A 75 0.02 12.99 6.14
CA ARG A 75 1.15 12.11 6.50
C ARG A 75 0.82 11.20 7.68
N ASN A 76 0.15 11.73 8.69
CA ASN A 76 -0.20 11.00 9.91
C ASN A 76 -1.54 10.26 9.79
N ARG A 77 -2.10 10.15 8.58
CA ARG A 77 -3.34 9.44 8.36
C ARG A 77 -3.13 7.94 8.60
N VAL A 78 -3.76 7.42 9.65
CA VAL A 78 -3.84 5.98 9.91
C VAL A 78 -5.03 5.41 9.14
N HIS A 79 -4.77 4.48 8.23
CA HIS A 79 -5.83 3.71 7.58
C HIS A 79 -6.43 2.68 8.54
N THR A 80 -7.76 2.52 8.51
CA THR A 80 -8.46 1.47 9.25
C THR A 80 -8.07 0.07 8.74
N PRO A 81 -8.18 -0.98 9.58
CA PRO A 81 -7.94 -2.36 9.15
C PRO A 81 -8.75 -2.76 7.91
N GLU A 82 -10.02 -2.37 7.84
CA GLU A 82 -10.90 -2.72 6.70
C GLU A 82 -10.42 -2.03 5.42
N SER A 83 -10.01 -0.75 5.50
CA SER A 83 -9.47 -0.02 4.36
C SER A 83 -8.18 -0.64 3.84
N ARG A 84 -7.30 -1.07 4.75
CA ARG A 84 -6.05 -1.77 4.40
C ARG A 84 -6.34 -3.12 3.73
N LEU A 85 -7.27 -3.90 4.28
CA LEU A 85 -7.68 -5.18 3.74
C LEU A 85 -8.29 -5.02 2.35
N LYS A 86 -9.23 -4.09 2.18
CA LYS A 86 -9.86 -3.80 0.88
C LYS A 86 -8.81 -3.47 -0.18
N ARG A 87 -7.85 -2.59 0.14
CA ARG A 87 -6.76 -2.23 -0.78
C ARG A 87 -5.85 -3.41 -1.12
N ARG A 88 -5.58 -4.31 -0.16
CA ARG A 88 -4.80 -5.54 -0.38
C ARG A 88 -5.54 -6.50 -1.31
N LEU A 89 -6.81 -6.78 -1.02
CA LEU A 89 -7.63 -7.70 -1.81
C LEU A 89 -7.81 -7.24 -3.26
N ALA A 90 -7.84 -5.92 -3.48
CA ALA A 90 -7.92 -5.34 -4.83
C ALA A 90 -6.64 -5.51 -5.66
N GLN A 91 -5.51 -5.89 -5.06
CA GLN A 91 -4.22 -6.05 -5.73
C GLN A 91 -3.72 -7.51 -5.74
N LEU A 92 -4.49 -8.44 -5.19
CA LEU A 92 -4.09 -9.84 -5.08
C LEU A 92 -4.36 -10.57 -6.41
N GLY A 93 -3.44 -11.44 -6.79
CA GLY A 93 -3.61 -12.33 -7.94
C GLY A 93 -3.78 -11.58 -9.25
N ASP A 94 -4.78 -11.99 -10.03
CA ASP A 94 -5.13 -11.46 -11.36
C ASP A 94 -5.59 -10.01 -11.39
N LYS A 95 -5.95 -9.44 -10.24
CA LYS A 95 -6.34 -8.03 -10.11
C LYS A 95 -5.14 -7.08 -10.06
N GLY A 96 -3.95 -7.61 -9.76
CA GLY A 96 -2.73 -6.81 -9.68
C GLY A 96 -2.19 -6.44 -11.07
N PRO A 97 -1.70 -5.20 -11.28
CA PRO A 97 -1.18 -4.77 -12.58
C PRO A 97 0.05 -5.55 -13.05
N GLY A 98 0.75 -6.24 -12.13
CA GLY A 98 1.92 -7.08 -12.43
C GLY A 98 1.61 -8.56 -12.63
N TRP A 99 0.34 -8.98 -12.65
CA TRP A 99 -0.03 -10.38 -12.85
C TRP A 99 0.26 -10.84 -14.28
N LYS A 100 0.96 -11.98 -14.40
CA LYS A 100 1.34 -12.59 -15.68
C LYS A 100 0.74 -13.99 -15.84
N GLY A 101 -0.47 -14.22 -15.37
CA GLY A 101 -1.15 -15.52 -15.56
C GLY A 101 -0.62 -16.67 -14.69
N GLY A 102 0.00 -16.39 -13.55
CA GLY A 102 0.43 -17.44 -12.62
C GLY A 102 1.67 -18.23 -13.04
N VAL A 103 2.52 -17.64 -13.89
CA VAL A 103 3.76 -18.24 -14.41
C VAL A 103 4.82 -18.64 -13.36
N SER A 104 4.64 -18.27 -12.10
CA SER A 104 5.58 -18.62 -11.03
C SER A 104 5.60 -20.14 -10.77
N PRO A 105 6.77 -20.79 -10.84
CA PRO A 105 6.91 -22.22 -10.56
C PRO A 105 6.31 -22.62 -9.22
N ILE A 106 5.73 -23.82 -9.15
CA ILE A 106 5.07 -24.34 -7.93
C ILE A 106 5.99 -24.26 -6.70
N ASN A 107 7.26 -24.64 -6.86
CA ASN A 107 8.23 -24.64 -5.77
C ASN A 107 8.56 -23.23 -5.28
N GLU A 108 8.48 -22.22 -6.14
CA GLU A 108 8.67 -20.82 -5.73
C GLU A 108 7.45 -20.32 -4.95
N ARG A 109 6.24 -20.62 -5.44
CA ARG A 109 4.99 -20.29 -4.74
C ARG A 109 4.94 -20.90 -3.34
N ILE A 110 5.33 -22.17 -3.20
CA ILE A 110 5.35 -22.83 -1.90
C ILE A 110 6.40 -22.19 -0.97
N ARG A 111 7.56 -21.76 -1.46
CA ARG A 111 8.54 -21.05 -0.62
C ARG A 111 8.09 -19.65 -0.18
N GLN A 112 7.13 -19.06 -0.89
CA GLN A 112 6.50 -17.79 -0.51
C GLN A 112 5.27 -17.97 0.39
N SER A 113 4.84 -19.22 0.64
CA SER A 113 3.68 -19.54 1.47
C SER A 113 3.90 -19.23 2.95
N SER A 114 2.79 -19.09 3.67
CA SER A 114 2.77 -18.96 5.13
C SER A 114 3.38 -20.17 5.84
N GLU A 115 3.19 -21.36 5.29
CA GLU A 115 3.64 -22.64 5.82
C GLU A 115 5.16 -22.72 5.79
N PHE A 116 5.77 -22.26 4.70
CA PHE A 116 7.23 -22.14 4.62
C PHE A 116 7.78 -21.14 5.64
N GLN A 117 7.07 -20.02 5.88
CA GLN A 117 7.49 -19.05 6.89
C GLN A 117 7.42 -19.63 8.31
N GLN A 118 6.37 -20.38 8.61
CA GLN A 118 6.21 -21.08 9.90
C GLN A 118 7.28 -22.15 10.09
N TRP A 119 7.51 -23.00 9.08
CA TRP A 119 8.57 -23.99 9.09
C TRP A 119 9.95 -23.35 9.29
N ARG A 120 10.25 -22.27 8.56
CA ARG A 120 11.50 -21.52 8.73
C ARG A 120 11.67 -21.01 10.16
N ALA A 121 10.62 -20.44 10.74
CA ALA A 121 10.65 -19.95 12.11
C ALA A 121 10.88 -21.09 13.12
N ALA A 122 10.22 -22.23 12.93
CA ALA A 122 10.36 -23.41 13.78
C ALA A 122 11.79 -23.99 13.73
N VAL A 123 12.39 -24.12 12.55
CA VAL A 123 13.79 -24.56 12.38
C VAL A 123 14.75 -23.62 13.09
N PHE A 124 14.59 -22.30 12.91
CA PHE A 124 15.44 -21.31 13.57
C PHE A 124 15.28 -21.30 15.09
N ALA A 125 14.06 -21.46 15.59
CA ALA A 125 13.77 -21.53 17.02
C ALA A 125 14.40 -22.77 17.66
N ARG A 126 14.25 -23.95 17.03
CA ARG A 126 14.90 -25.21 17.47
C ARG A 126 16.41 -25.04 17.56
N ASP A 127 17.01 -24.45 16.54
CA ASP A 127 18.45 -24.27 16.42
C ASP A 127 18.98 -23.05 17.21
N ARG A 128 18.12 -22.38 17.99
CA ARG A 128 18.43 -21.17 18.77
C ARG A 128 19.16 -20.12 17.93
N PHE A 129 18.72 -19.92 16.69
CA PHE A 129 19.31 -19.00 15.71
C PHE A 129 20.83 -19.16 15.56
N THR A 130 21.29 -20.42 15.57
CA THR A 130 22.71 -20.78 15.49
C THR A 130 22.95 -21.67 14.28
N CYS A 131 24.00 -21.38 13.51
CA CYS A 131 24.44 -22.27 12.43
C CYS A 131 24.82 -23.63 13.00
N GLN A 132 24.16 -24.70 12.57
CA GLN A 132 24.38 -26.05 13.07
C GLN A 132 25.65 -26.71 12.54
N GLN A 133 26.35 -26.06 11.59
CA GLN A 133 27.60 -26.59 11.03
C GLN A 133 28.85 -25.95 11.64
N CYS A 134 28.83 -24.65 11.93
CA CYS A 134 30.00 -23.93 12.45
C CYS A 134 29.76 -23.21 13.78
N GLY A 135 28.56 -23.30 14.36
CA GLY A 135 28.22 -22.65 15.62
C GLY A 135 28.05 -21.12 15.52
N ALA A 136 28.21 -20.51 14.34
CA ALA A 136 28.06 -19.07 14.18
C ALA A 136 26.65 -18.62 14.56
N ARG A 137 26.58 -17.66 15.50
CA ARG A 137 25.33 -17.04 15.95
C ARG A 137 25.11 -15.71 15.26
N HIS A 138 23.85 -15.33 15.14
CA HIS A 138 23.50 -13.97 14.75
C HIS A 138 24.06 -12.96 15.77
N GLN A 139 24.88 -12.02 15.31
CA GLN A 139 25.36 -10.90 16.11
C GLN A 139 24.38 -9.73 16.05
N ILE A 140 24.05 -9.16 17.22
CA ILE A 140 23.21 -7.97 17.35
C ILE A 140 23.90 -6.79 16.62
N GLY A 141 23.18 -6.08 15.75
CA GLY A 141 23.71 -4.97 14.95
C GLY A 141 24.31 -5.37 13.59
N SER A 142 24.47 -6.66 13.31
CA SER A 142 24.85 -7.18 12.00
C SER A 142 23.65 -7.84 11.31
N ARG A 143 23.61 -7.91 9.97
CA ARG A 143 22.51 -8.63 9.30
C ARG A 143 22.69 -10.14 9.52
N PRO A 144 21.72 -10.86 10.14
CA PRO A 144 21.76 -12.31 10.20
C PRO A 144 21.66 -12.86 8.77
N ARG A 145 22.71 -13.51 8.28
CA ARG A 145 22.64 -14.32 7.05
C ARG A 145 22.49 -15.79 7.39
N LEU A 146 21.46 -16.10 8.18
CA LEU A 146 21.02 -17.46 8.44
C LEU A 146 19.95 -17.87 7.43
N HIS A 147 20.13 -19.05 6.87
CA HIS A 147 19.26 -19.65 5.87
C HIS A 147 18.77 -21.00 6.40
N PRO A 148 17.47 -21.29 6.26
CA PRO A 148 16.98 -22.63 6.51
C PRO A 148 17.38 -23.50 5.31
N HIS A 149 18.12 -24.57 5.57
CA HIS A 149 18.52 -25.57 4.60
C HIS A 149 17.64 -26.81 4.73
N HIS A 150 17.17 -27.36 3.62
CA HIS A 150 16.49 -28.64 3.57
C HIS A 150 17.52 -29.77 3.41
N ILE A 151 17.59 -30.69 4.37
CA ILE A 151 18.54 -31.82 4.34
C ILE A 151 18.24 -32.73 3.14
N LYS A 152 16.97 -33.13 2.98
CA LYS A 152 16.44 -33.77 1.77
C LYS A 152 15.85 -32.71 0.86
N ALA A 153 16.14 -32.83 -0.43
CA ALA A 153 15.83 -31.80 -1.41
C ALA A 153 14.34 -31.42 -1.44
N PHE A 154 14.07 -30.12 -1.42
CA PHE A 154 12.70 -29.57 -1.43
C PHE A 154 11.88 -29.98 -2.67
N ALA A 155 12.54 -30.20 -3.81
CA ALA A 155 11.89 -30.59 -5.05
C ALA A 155 11.49 -32.08 -5.02
N ASP A 156 12.40 -32.93 -4.54
CA ASP A 156 12.28 -34.39 -4.67
C ASP A 156 11.46 -35.03 -3.54
N TYR A 157 11.35 -34.37 -2.38
CA TYR A 157 10.62 -34.88 -1.21
C TYR A 157 9.52 -33.89 -0.75
N PRO A 158 8.40 -33.76 -1.50
CA PRO A 158 7.29 -32.87 -1.17
C PRO A 158 6.72 -33.05 0.24
N GLU A 159 6.66 -34.30 0.71
CA GLU A 159 6.15 -34.71 2.01
C GLU A 159 7.03 -34.24 3.18
N LEU A 160 8.31 -33.93 2.93
CA LEU A 160 9.26 -33.49 3.94
C LEU A 160 9.55 -31.98 3.91
N ARG A 161 8.83 -31.21 3.08
CA ARG A 161 9.08 -29.76 2.89
C ARG A 161 8.92 -28.96 4.18
N PHE A 162 7.98 -29.37 5.02
CA PHE A 162 7.61 -28.70 6.26
C PHE A 162 7.94 -29.53 7.51
N ASP A 163 8.62 -30.65 7.34
CA ASP A 163 9.19 -31.37 8.47
C ASP A 163 10.35 -30.55 9.05
N VAL A 164 10.23 -30.20 10.33
CA VAL A 164 11.27 -29.46 11.06
C VAL A 164 12.54 -30.31 11.16
N GLY A 165 12.43 -31.63 11.27
CA GLY A 165 13.56 -32.57 11.26
C GLY A 165 14.35 -32.54 9.95
N ASN A 166 13.67 -32.26 8.83
CA ASN A 166 14.30 -32.08 7.52
C ASN A 166 14.90 -30.67 7.33
N GLY A 167 14.81 -29.79 8.32
CA GLY A 167 15.39 -28.45 8.29
C GLY A 167 16.67 -28.34 9.12
N ARG A 168 17.62 -27.51 8.66
CA ARG A 168 18.84 -27.13 9.38
C ARG A 168 19.15 -25.65 9.21
N THR A 169 19.46 -24.96 10.29
CA THR A 169 19.91 -23.55 10.23
C THR A 169 21.38 -23.49 9.82
N LEU A 170 21.68 -22.83 8.71
CA LEU A 170 23.05 -22.62 8.24
C LEU A 170 23.35 -21.13 8.04
N CYS A 171 24.58 -20.70 8.32
CA CYS A 171 25.04 -19.39 7.89
C CYS A 171 25.27 -19.37 6.37
N GLU A 172 25.34 -18.19 5.76
CA GLU A 172 25.54 -18.03 4.32
C GLU A 172 26.72 -18.84 3.77
N GLY A 173 27.85 -18.84 4.48
CA GLY A 173 29.05 -19.57 4.06
C GLY A 173 28.83 -21.09 4.05
N CYS A 174 28.27 -21.63 5.12
CA CYS A 174 27.91 -23.06 5.22
C CYS A 174 26.82 -23.44 4.21
N HIS A 175 25.79 -22.61 4.08
CA HIS A 175 24.69 -22.83 3.15
C HIS A 175 25.18 -22.89 1.70
N LYS A 176 26.10 -22.00 1.30
CA LYS A 176 26.71 -22.02 -0.03
C LYS A 176 27.56 -23.27 -0.28
N LYS A 177 28.29 -23.76 0.73
CA LYS A 177 29.10 -24.99 0.62
C LYS A 177 28.21 -26.21 0.37
N GLU A 178 27.10 -26.31 1.10
CA GLU A 178 26.15 -27.41 0.96
C GLU A 178 25.54 -27.48 -0.44
N HIS A 179 25.22 -26.34 -1.07
CA HIS A 179 24.71 -26.30 -2.44
C HIS A 179 25.78 -26.55 -3.52
N ARG A 180 27.08 -26.40 -3.20
CA ARG A 180 28.18 -26.64 -4.15
C ARG A 180 28.63 -28.11 -4.20
N GLY A 181 28.30 -28.92 -3.19
CA GLY A 181 28.85 -30.27 -3.00
C GLY A 181 28.21 -31.41 -3.81
N LYS A 182 27.30 -31.14 -4.76
CA LYS A 182 26.66 -32.18 -5.59
C LYS A 182 27.02 -32.00 -7.07
N GLN A 183 28.25 -32.33 -7.42
CA GLN A 183 28.64 -32.75 -8.77
C GLN A 183 29.49 -34.00 -8.61
N GLU A 184 28.86 -35.14 -8.34
CA GLU A 184 29.46 -36.44 -8.63
C GLU A 184 29.30 -36.66 -10.13
N ALA A 185 30.43 -36.72 -10.83
CA ALA A 185 30.48 -37.13 -12.23
C ALA A 185 29.91 -38.55 -12.34
N PRO A 186 29.12 -38.88 -13.37
CA PRO A 186 28.75 -40.26 -13.63
C PRO A 186 30.04 -41.04 -13.91
N VAL A 187 30.28 -42.08 -13.11
CA VAL A 187 31.30 -43.12 -13.37
C VAL A 187 30.92 -43.90 -14.61
#